data_AF-A0AA40V975-F1
#
_entry.id   AF-A0AA40V975-F1
#
_cell.length_a   1.000
_cell.length_b   1.000
_cell.length_c   1.000
_cell.angle_alpha   90.00
_cell.angle_beta   90.00
_cell.angle_gamma   90.00
#
_symmetry.space_group_name_H-M   'P 1'
#
loop_
_entity.id
_entity.type
_entity.pdbx_description
1 polymer ?
#
loop_
_entity_poly.entity_id
_entity_poly.type
_entity_poly.pdbx_seq_one_letter_code
_entity_poly.pdbx_strand_id
1 'polypeptide(L)'
;INGWASVDYGNSIYGPHFAKLGQLFADFATPMNKFKKLLLSLNESAFRDVLKTPRLEPIAFYLSELRTDAKRLLDDQTETLINQFDLDGQQAWSQHYDTISAGLSMTYTDDNDGKTRRISAGQALNMLDGEPDNKTRANIMTNYE
;
A
#
# COMPACT_ATOMS: atom_id res chain seq x y z
N ILE A 1 4.19 -0.12 -11.16
CA ILE A 1 2.99 -0.98 -10.98
C ILE A 1 1.88 -0.18 -10.31
N ASN A 2 2.07 0.41 -9.12
CA ASN A 2 1.05 1.28 -8.46
C ASN A 2 0.51 2.39 -9.36
N GLY A 3 1.39 3.15 -10.03
CA GLY A 3 0.94 4.21 -10.94
C GLY A 3 0.20 3.72 -12.20
N TRP A 4 0.43 2.48 -12.64
CA TRP A 4 -0.25 1.92 -13.81
C TRP A 4 -1.59 1.28 -13.45
N ALA A 5 -1.67 0.63 -12.28
CA ALA A 5 -2.93 0.13 -11.76
C ALA A 5 -3.87 1.26 -11.34
N SER A 6 -3.33 2.39 -10.85
CA SER A 6 -4.14 3.56 -10.51
C SER A 6 -4.83 4.20 -11.71
N VAL A 7 -4.27 4.08 -12.92
CA VAL A 7 -4.85 4.67 -14.14
C VAL A 7 -5.77 3.71 -14.90
N ASP A 8 -5.67 2.40 -14.61
CA ASP A 8 -6.46 1.35 -15.26
C ASP A 8 -6.78 0.24 -14.24
N TYR A 9 -7.59 0.62 -13.25
CA TYR A 9 -7.89 -0.23 -12.10
C TYR A 9 -8.67 -1.50 -12.47
N GLY A 10 -9.46 -1.45 -13.55
CA GLY A 10 -10.24 -2.59 -14.05
C GLY A 10 -9.41 -3.65 -14.78
N ASN A 11 -8.11 -3.43 -14.98
CA ASN A 11 -7.26 -4.33 -15.74
C ASN A 11 -6.88 -5.57 -14.92
N SER A 12 -7.45 -6.71 -15.33
CA SER A 12 -7.25 -8.01 -14.69
C SER A 12 -5.79 -8.49 -14.61
N ILE A 13 -4.87 -7.88 -15.36
CA ILE A 13 -3.45 -8.24 -15.34
C ILE A 13 -2.77 -7.79 -14.03
N TYR A 14 -3.18 -6.66 -13.43
CA TYR A 14 -2.45 -6.08 -12.30
C TYR A 14 -2.72 -6.79 -10.97
N GLY A 15 -3.96 -7.24 -10.73
CA GLY A 15 -4.35 -7.90 -9.47
C GLY A 15 -3.45 -9.09 -9.10
N PRO A 16 -3.22 -10.06 -10.01
CA PRO A 16 -2.31 -11.18 -9.76
C PRO A 16 -0.86 -10.75 -9.46
N HIS A 17 -0.37 -9.67 -10.09
CA HIS A 17 0.97 -9.15 -9.81
C HIS A 17 1.07 -8.54 -8.40
N PHE A 18 0.05 -7.81 -7.95
CA PHE A 18 -0.01 -7.31 -6.58
C PHE A 18 -0.06 -8.43 -5.56
N ALA A 19 -0.90 -9.44 -5.78
CA ALA A 19 -0.96 -10.61 -4.92
C ALA A 19 0.41 -11.30 -4.82
N LYS A 20 1.12 -11.43 -5.95
CA LYS A 20 2.46 -12.03 -5.96
C LYS A 20 3.49 -11.18 -5.22
N LEU A 21 3.46 -9.86 -5.37
CA LEU A 21 4.35 -8.95 -4.63
C LEU A 21 4.07 -9.01 -3.13
N GLY A 22 2.79 -8.98 -2.73
CA GLY A 22 2.37 -9.14 -1.34
C GLY A 22 2.96 -10.43 -0.74
N GLN A 23 2.75 -11.57 -1.39
CA GLN A 23 3.28 -12.84 -0.92
C GLN A 23 4.80 -12.82 -0.77
N LEU A 24 5.54 -12.26 -1.74
CA LEU A 24 6.99 -12.16 -1.65
C LEU A 24 7.45 -11.28 -0.48
N PHE A 25 6.72 -10.20 -0.17
CA PHE A 25 7.00 -9.37 0.99
C PHE A 25 6.79 -10.14 2.31
N ALA A 26 5.68 -10.86 2.46
CA ALA A 26 5.41 -11.65 3.66
C ALA A 26 6.43 -12.79 3.83
N ASP A 27 6.76 -13.50 2.73
CA ASP A 27 7.76 -14.56 2.71
C ASP A 27 9.15 -14.03 3.14
N PHE A 28 9.49 -12.80 2.74
CA PHE A 28 10.74 -12.14 3.11
C PHE A 28 10.74 -11.57 4.54
N ALA A 29 9.58 -11.17 5.08
CA ALA A 29 9.46 -10.58 6.40
C ALA A 29 9.91 -11.56 7.51
N THR A 30 9.56 -12.83 7.40
CA THR A 30 9.95 -13.86 8.37
C THR A 30 11.48 -14.03 8.53
N PRO A 31 12.27 -14.32 7.47
CA PRO A 31 13.73 -14.39 7.60
C PRO A 31 14.36 -13.04 7.98
N MET A 32 13.79 -11.92 7.54
CA MET A 32 14.25 -10.59 7.96
C MET A 32 14.06 -10.35 9.46
N ASN A 33 12.91 -10.74 10.03
CA ASN A 33 12.65 -10.62 11.47
C ASN A 33 13.61 -11.50 12.28
N LYS A 34 13.92 -12.72 11.81
CA LYS A 34 14.96 -13.56 12.42
C LYS A 34 16.33 -12.91 12.40
N PHE A 35 16.72 -12.30 11.27
CA PHE A 35 17.98 -11.58 11.16
C PHE A 35 18.04 -10.38 12.11
N LYS A 36 16.98 -9.57 12.18
CA LYS A 36 16.83 -8.46 13.14
C LYS A 36 17.02 -8.94 14.58
N LYS A 37 16.37 -10.03 14.97
CA LYS A 37 16.50 -10.63 16.31
C LYS A 37 17.91 -11.14 16.59
N LEU A 38 18.59 -11.72 15.60
CA LEU A 38 20.01 -12.09 15.73
C LEU A 38 20.86 -10.86 16.02
N LEU A 39 20.68 -9.76 15.27
CA LEU A 39 21.39 -8.52 15.52
C LEU A 39 21.11 -7.99 16.93
N LEU A 40 19.86 -8.06 17.42
CA LEU A 40 19.48 -7.64 18.78
C LEU A 40 20.11 -8.51 19.88
N SER A 41 20.26 -9.81 19.63
CA SER A 41 20.82 -10.76 20.60
C SER A 41 22.30 -10.54 20.91
N LEU A 42 23.04 -9.88 20.01
CA LEU A 42 24.44 -9.53 20.24
C LEU A 42 24.55 -8.52 21.39
N ASN A 43 25.48 -8.74 22.31
CA ASN A 43 25.81 -7.69 23.27
C ASN A 43 26.40 -6.46 22.55
N GLU A 44 26.38 -5.32 23.24
CA GLU A 44 26.80 -4.03 22.68
C GLU A 44 28.24 -4.02 22.14
N SER A 45 29.17 -4.72 22.80
CA SER A 45 30.56 -4.80 22.32
C SER A 45 30.65 -5.62 21.04
N ALA A 46 30.06 -6.81 21.05
CA ALA A 46 30.07 -7.73 19.91
C ALA A 46 29.42 -7.09 18.68
N PHE A 47 28.30 -6.39 18.85
CA PHE A 47 27.64 -5.68 17.76
C PHE A 47 28.54 -4.60 17.16
N ARG A 48 29.14 -3.74 18.00
CA ARG A 48 30.09 -2.72 17.53
C ARG A 48 31.29 -3.31 16.80
N ASP A 49 31.81 -4.44 17.24
CA ASP A 49 32.96 -5.07 16.60
C ASP A 49 32.58 -5.69 15.26
N VAL A 50 31.39 -6.30 15.14
CA VAL A 50 30.86 -6.78 13.86
C VAL A 50 30.74 -5.65 12.83
N LEU A 51 30.23 -4.48 13.25
CA LEU A 51 30.05 -3.33 12.37
C LEU A 51 31.38 -2.77 11.81
N LYS A 52 32.52 -3.03 12.45
CA LYS A 52 33.85 -2.59 11.95
C LYS A 52 34.42 -3.52 10.88
N THR A 53 33.75 -4.63 10.57
CA THR A 53 34.21 -5.55 9.52
C THR A 53 34.14 -4.84 8.16
N PRO A 54 35.19 -4.87 7.31
CA PRO A 54 35.22 -4.11 6.05
C PRO A 54 34.03 -4.36 5.11
N ARG A 55 33.42 -5.54 5.16
CA ARG A 55 32.24 -5.88 4.35
C ARG A 55 30.92 -5.31 4.88
N LEU A 56 30.88 -4.97 6.17
CA LEU A 56 29.67 -4.51 6.87
C LEU A 56 29.72 -3.02 7.20
N GLU A 57 30.92 -2.44 7.29
CA GLU A 57 31.13 -1.02 7.55
C GLU A 57 30.32 -0.10 6.60
N PRO A 58 30.26 -0.37 5.27
CA PRO A 58 29.46 0.46 4.36
C PRO A 58 27.94 0.42 4.60
N ILE A 59 27.45 -0.60 5.31
CA ILE A 59 26.03 -0.81 5.62
C ILE A 59 25.75 -0.73 7.12
N ALA A 60 26.71 -0.25 7.93
CA ALA A 60 26.62 -0.27 9.37
C ALA A 60 25.42 0.52 9.91
N PHE A 61 25.07 1.63 9.24
CA PHE A 61 23.87 2.41 9.53
C PHE A 61 22.60 1.55 9.41
N TYR A 62 22.42 0.88 8.28
CA TYR A 62 21.24 0.03 8.05
C TYR A 62 21.16 -1.12 9.07
N LEU A 63 22.28 -1.77 9.39
CA LEU A 63 22.31 -2.82 10.41
C LEU A 63 21.94 -2.29 11.81
N SER A 64 22.30 -1.05 12.11
CA SER A 64 21.94 -0.38 13.37
C SER A 64 20.44 -0.06 13.44
N GLU A 65 19.86 0.40 12.33
CA GLU A 65 18.41 0.61 12.22
C GLU A 65 17.65 -0.71 12.38
N LEU A 66 18.11 -1.79 11.72
CA LEU A 66 17.52 -3.12 11.87
C LEU A 66 17.53 -3.62 13.32
N ARG A 67 18.64 -3.42 14.04
CA ARG A 67 18.75 -3.76 15.46
C ARG A 67 17.81 -2.91 16.32
N THR A 68 17.61 -1.64 15.97
CA THR A 68 16.67 -0.75 16.67
C THR A 68 15.23 -1.18 16.43
N ASP A 69 14.85 -1.48 15.18
CA ASP A 69 13.53 -2.01 14.82
C ASP A 69 13.23 -3.34 15.52
N ALA A 70 14.25 -4.20 15.66
CA ALA A 70 14.12 -5.48 16.34
C ALA A 70 13.56 -5.37 17.76
N LYS A 71 13.76 -4.24 18.44
CA LYS A 71 13.26 -4.00 19.81
C LYS A 71 11.72 -3.92 19.87
N ARG A 72 11.07 -3.70 18.74
CA ARG A 72 9.60 -3.63 18.63
C ARG A 72 8.98 -4.95 18.16
N LEU A 73 9.81 -5.94 17.78
CA LEU A 73 9.32 -7.24 17.34
C LEU A 73 8.79 -8.05 18.52
N LEU A 74 7.68 -8.75 18.28
CA LEU A 74 7.07 -9.72 19.18
C LEU A 74 7.76 -11.07 19.05
N ASP A 75 7.22 -12.11 19.69
CA ASP A 75 7.71 -13.48 19.50
C ASP A 75 7.51 -13.98 18.05
N ASP A 76 8.22 -15.03 17.67
CA ASP A 76 8.23 -15.52 16.28
C ASP A 76 6.85 -15.98 15.80
N GLN A 77 6.02 -16.55 16.69
CA GLN A 77 4.69 -17.01 16.31
C GLN A 77 3.78 -15.81 16.04
N THR A 78 3.81 -14.81 16.91
CA THR A 78 3.01 -13.59 16.73
C THR A 78 3.44 -12.80 15.48
N GLU A 79 4.74 -12.65 15.22
CA GLU A 79 5.22 -11.99 14.00
C GLU A 79 4.80 -12.74 12.73
N THR A 80 4.78 -14.07 12.77
CA THR A 80 4.29 -14.88 11.63
C THR A 80 2.80 -14.62 11.38
N LEU A 81 2.00 -14.52 12.44
CA LEU A 81 0.57 -14.20 12.33
C LEU A 81 0.35 -12.79 11.80
N ILE A 82 1.13 -11.80 12.24
CA ILE A 82 1.06 -10.42 11.74
C ILE A 82 1.39 -10.37 10.25
N ASN A 83 2.49 -11.02 9.82
CA ASN A 83 2.87 -11.07 8.40
C ASN A 83 1.78 -11.72 7.53
N GLN A 84 1.09 -12.74 8.06
CA GLN A 84 -0.02 -13.38 7.36
C GLN A 84 -1.25 -12.47 7.30
N PHE A 85 -1.59 -11.81 8.41
CA PHE A 85 -2.69 -10.84 8.49
C PHE A 85 -2.49 -9.65 7.55
N ASP A 86 -1.26 -9.20 7.33
CA ASP A 86 -0.96 -8.15 6.34
C ASP A 86 -1.43 -8.55 4.93
N LEU A 87 -1.39 -9.84 4.57
CA LEU A 87 -1.86 -10.36 3.29
C LEU A 87 -3.37 -10.55 3.26
N ASP A 88 -3.88 -11.40 4.16
CA ASP A 88 -5.27 -11.89 4.11
C ASP A 88 -6.26 -11.02 4.88
N GLY A 89 -5.77 -10.05 5.65
CA GLY A 89 -6.53 -9.00 6.31
C GLY A 89 -6.37 -7.65 5.62
N GLN A 90 -5.24 -6.98 5.86
CA GLN A 90 -5.06 -5.58 5.48
C GLN A 90 -5.05 -5.36 3.97
N GLN A 91 -4.22 -6.11 3.23
CA GLN A 91 -4.18 -6.00 1.77
C GLN A 91 -5.46 -6.51 1.12
N ALA A 92 -6.01 -7.63 1.61
CA ALA A 92 -7.28 -8.16 1.11
C ALA A 92 -8.43 -7.15 1.27
N TRP A 93 -8.51 -6.46 2.41
CA TRP A 93 -9.51 -5.41 2.62
C TRP A 93 -9.33 -4.23 1.68
N SER A 94 -8.08 -3.76 1.47
CA SER A 94 -7.80 -2.68 0.51
C SER A 94 -8.23 -3.09 -0.90
N GLN A 95 -7.83 -4.29 -1.37
CA GLN A 95 -8.20 -4.79 -2.69
C GLN A 95 -9.71 -4.94 -2.86
N HIS A 96 -10.41 -5.38 -1.80
CA HIS A 96 -11.86 -5.48 -1.80
C HIS A 96 -12.54 -4.11 -1.92
N TYR A 97 -12.12 -3.14 -1.11
CA TYR A 97 -12.60 -1.76 -1.18
C TYR A 97 -12.37 -1.16 -2.57
N ASP A 98 -11.16 -1.31 -3.08
CA ASP A 98 -10.78 -0.77 -4.38
C ASP A 98 -11.60 -1.44 -5.52
N THR A 99 -11.90 -2.74 -5.41
CA THR A 99 -12.79 -3.44 -6.35
C THR A 99 -14.21 -2.91 -6.33
N ILE A 100 -14.78 -2.70 -5.14
CA ILE A 100 -16.12 -2.13 -5.00
C ILE A 100 -16.15 -0.71 -5.57
N SER A 101 -15.21 0.14 -5.16
CA SER A 101 -15.17 1.55 -5.53
C SER A 101 -14.93 1.75 -7.03
N ALA A 102 -14.15 0.89 -7.68
CA ALA A 102 -13.97 0.91 -9.13
C ALA A 102 -15.24 0.55 -9.92
N GLY A 103 -16.15 -0.21 -9.31
CA GLY A 103 -17.47 -0.52 -9.88
C GLY A 103 -18.47 0.63 -9.74
N LEU A 104 -18.22 1.59 -8.86
CA LEU A 104 -19.12 2.73 -8.64
C LEU A 104 -19.03 3.71 -9.81
N SER A 105 -20.19 3.97 -10.41
CA SER A 105 -20.32 4.93 -11.49
C SER A 105 -21.61 5.71 -11.34
N MET A 106 -21.58 6.96 -11.73
CA MET A 106 -22.75 7.83 -11.81
C MET A 106 -22.94 8.33 -13.24
N THR A 107 -24.11 8.91 -13.47
CA THR A 107 -24.44 9.55 -14.74
C THR A 107 -24.80 11.00 -14.46
N TYR A 108 -24.28 11.95 -15.23
CA TYR A 108 -24.70 13.35 -15.18
C TYR A 108 -24.89 13.90 -16.59
N THR A 109 -25.70 14.95 -16.71
CA THR A 109 -25.85 15.69 -17.97
C THR A 109 -25.01 16.96 -17.88
N ASP A 110 -24.09 17.15 -18.83
CA ASP A 110 -23.24 18.33 -18.89
C ASP A 110 -24.03 19.50 -19.46
N ASP A 111 -24.16 20.59 -18.70
CA ASP A 111 -24.95 21.74 -19.09
C ASP A 111 -24.32 22.53 -20.26
N ASN A 112 -23.03 22.32 -20.56
CA ASN A 112 -22.36 23.00 -21.66
C ASN A 112 -22.76 22.45 -23.03
N ASP A 113 -23.00 21.13 -23.13
CA ASP A 113 -23.31 20.47 -24.40
C ASP A 113 -24.58 19.59 -24.37
N GLY A 114 -25.25 19.52 -23.22
CA GLY A 114 -26.47 18.76 -23.01
C GLY A 114 -26.31 17.24 -23.04
N LYS A 115 -25.07 16.71 -23.10
CA LYS A 115 -24.86 15.26 -23.21
C LYS A 115 -24.77 14.60 -21.85
N THR A 116 -25.47 13.49 -21.75
CA THR A 116 -25.38 12.56 -20.63
C THR A 116 -24.09 11.75 -20.69
N ARG A 117 -23.28 11.79 -19.63
CA ARG A 117 -22.00 11.10 -19.48
C ARG A 117 -22.07 10.16 -18.29
N ARG A 118 -21.54 8.94 -18.46
CA ARG A 118 -21.28 8.01 -17.37
C ARG A 118 -19.83 8.15 -16.93
N ILE A 119 -19.61 8.42 -15.65
CA ILE A 119 -18.29 8.61 -15.05
C ILE A 119 -18.14 7.73 -13.80
N SER A 120 -16.91 7.35 -13.46
CA SER A 120 -16.60 6.67 -12.20
C SER A 120 -16.76 7.61 -11.01
N ALA A 121 -16.90 7.05 -9.80
CA ALA A 121 -16.93 7.84 -8.57
C ALA A 121 -15.66 8.70 -8.38
N GLY A 122 -14.48 8.16 -8.72
CA GLY A 122 -13.21 8.92 -8.65
C GLY A 122 -13.14 10.08 -9.66
N GLN A 123 -13.67 9.89 -10.88
CA GLN A 123 -13.79 10.98 -11.85
C GLN A 123 -14.75 12.07 -11.36
N ALA A 124 -15.87 11.69 -10.74
CA ALA A 124 -16.81 12.65 -10.16
C ALA A 124 -16.17 13.51 -9.07
N LEU A 125 -15.41 12.90 -8.14
CA LEU A 125 -14.66 13.64 -7.12
C LEU A 125 -13.62 14.60 -7.72
N ASN A 126 -12.82 14.13 -8.68
CA ASN A 126 -11.85 14.98 -9.37
C ASN A 126 -12.52 16.17 -10.09
N MET A 127 -13.70 15.96 -10.65
CA MET A 127 -14.48 17.02 -11.27
C MET A 127 -15.06 17.99 -10.24
N LEU A 128 -15.58 17.52 -9.10
CA LEU A 128 -16.08 18.37 -8.02
C LEU A 128 -15.00 19.31 -7.48
N ASP A 129 -13.76 18.84 -7.36
CA ASP A 129 -12.63 19.63 -6.90
C ASP A 129 -12.15 20.66 -7.95
N GLY A 130 -12.23 20.30 -9.24
CA GLY A 130 -11.68 21.09 -10.34
C GLY A 130 -12.67 22.02 -11.06
N GLU A 131 -13.97 21.81 -10.90
CA GLU A 131 -15.01 22.54 -11.63
C GLU A 131 -15.28 23.92 -11.01
N PRO A 132 -15.03 25.04 -11.71
CA PRO A 132 -15.28 26.38 -11.18
C PRO A 132 -16.77 26.76 -11.13
N ASP A 133 -17.64 26.24 -12.00
CA ASP A 133 -19.06 26.60 -12.02
C ASP A 133 -19.87 25.89 -10.90
N ASN A 134 -20.55 26.69 -10.08
CA ASN A 134 -21.33 26.19 -8.96
C ASN A 134 -22.55 25.34 -9.36
N LYS A 135 -23.20 25.66 -10.48
CA LYS A 135 -24.35 24.90 -10.98
C LYS A 135 -23.90 23.54 -11.47
N THR A 136 -22.79 23.48 -12.21
CA THR A 136 -22.21 22.24 -12.68
C THR A 136 -21.76 21.35 -11.52
N ARG A 137 -21.07 21.91 -10.50
CA ARG A 137 -20.76 21.17 -9.27
C ARG A 137 -22.00 20.64 -8.56
N ALA A 138 -23.05 21.45 -8.41
CA ALA A 138 -24.29 21.02 -7.75
C ALA A 138 -25.01 19.90 -8.51
N ASN A 139 -25.02 19.95 -9.85
CA ASN A 139 -25.56 18.90 -10.71
C ASN A 139 -24.76 17.59 -10.57
N ILE A 140 -23.41 17.67 -10.58
CA ILE A 140 -22.55 16.50 -10.34
C ILE A 140 -22.81 15.92 -8.94
N MET A 141 -22.84 16.76 -7.89
CA MET A 141 -23.04 16.35 -6.50
C MET A 141 -24.38 15.63 -6.29
N THR A 142 -25.46 16.16 -6.88
CA THR A 142 -26.81 15.58 -6.76
C THR A 142 -26.90 14.16 -7.33
N ASN A 143 -26.09 13.86 -8.33
CA ASN A 143 -26.05 12.53 -8.96
C ASN A 143 -24.95 11.63 -8.38
N TYR A 144 -24.12 12.15 -7.48
CA TYR A 144 -23.03 11.44 -6.79
C TYR A 144 -23.47 10.85 -5.45
N GLU A 145 -24.32 11.56 -4.70
CA GLU A 145 -24.98 11.09 -3.47
C GLU A 145 -26.09 10.07 -3.74
#